data_AF-A0A1M6ZV06-F1
#
_entry.id   AF-A0A1M6ZV06-F1
#
_cell.length_a   1.000
_cell.length_b   1.000
_cell.length_c   1.000
_cell.angle_alpha   90.00
_cell.angle_beta   90.00
_cell.angle_gamma   90.00
#
_symmetry.space_group_name_H-M   'P 1'
#
loop_
_entity.id
_entity.type
_entity.pdbx_description
1 polymer ?
#
loop_
_entity_poly.entity_id
_entity_poly.type
_entity_poly.pdbx_seq_one_letter_code
_entity_poly.pdbx_strand_id
1 'polypeptide(L)'
;MDMESFYEFRSEVRKKLGRIYFFPQNMDLYAEGIVELFLLDTEITKFYLSNCTKNEKKYLLELAEYLQQTNKNLQVAKIIIRSLSSAKK
;
A
#
# COMPACT_ATOMS: atom_id res chain seq x y z
N MET A 1 -4.63 -18.51 -0.31
CA MET A 1 -5.41 -17.35 -0.77
C MET A 1 -6.20 -17.70 -2.03
N ASP A 2 -7.53 -17.54 -2.03
CA ASP A 2 -8.35 -17.63 -3.24
C ASP A 2 -8.34 -16.31 -4.05
N MET A 3 -8.76 -16.37 -5.31
CA MET A 3 -8.70 -15.21 -6.21
C MET A 3 -9.71 -14.12 -5.86
N GLU A 4 -10.85 -14.46 -5.28
CA GLU A 4 -11.90 -13.50 -4.91
C GLU A 4 -11.41 -12.59 -3.80
N SER A 5 -10.88 -13.19 -2.72
CA SER A 5 -10.24 -12.49 -1.61
C SER A 5 -9.13 -11.54 -2.10
N PHE A 6 -8.29 -12.00 -3.04
CA PHE A 6 -7.25 -11.16 -3.64
C PHE A 6 -7.80 -9.93 -4.37
N TYR A 7 -8.81 -10.11 -5.20
CA TYR A 7 -9.38 -8.99 -5.96
C TYR A 7 -10.14 -8.01 -5.06
N GLU A 8 -10.81 -8.50 -4.01
CA GLU A 8 -11.45 -7.66 -3.00
C GLU A 8 -10.40 -6.80 -2.27
N PHE A 9 -9.35 -7.43 -1.74
CA PHE A 9 -8.24 -6.72 -1.09
C PHE A 9 -7.63 -5.67 -2.01
N ARG A 10 -7.33 -6.05 -3.26
CA ARG A 10 -6.76 -5.13 -4.25
C ARG A 10 -7.70 -3.96 -4.55
N SER A 11 -9.00 -4.22 -4.64
CA SER A 11 -10.02 -3.18 -4.86
C SER A 11 -10.02 -2.18 -3.71
N GLU A 12 -10.00 -2.66 -2.47
CA GLU A 12 -9.97 -1.80 -1.28
C GLU A 12 -8.71 -0.95 -1.19
N VAL A 13 -7.53 -1.52 -1.47
CA VAL A 13 -6.28 -0.76 -1.53
C VAL A 13 -6.36 0.30 -2.63
N ARG A 14 -6.85 -0.05 -3.82
CA ARG A 14 -6.98 0.90 -4.95
C ARG A 14 -7.94 2.05 -4.65
N LYS A 15 -9.06 1.79 -3.99
CA LYS A 15 -9.99 2.84 -3.58
C LYS A 15 -9.27 3.86 -2.70
N LYS A 16 -8.50 3.40 -1.70
CA LYS A 16 -7.76 4.26 -0.78
C LYS A 16 -6.60 4.99 -1.46
N LEU A 17 -5.82 4.32 -2.32
CA LEU A 17 -4.78 4.96 -3.15
C LEU A 17 -5.37 6.03 -4.07
N GLY A 18 -6.52 5.77 -4.68
CA GLY A 18 -7.24 6.76 -5.49
C GLY A 18 -7.65 7.97 -4.66
N ARG A 19 -8.10 7.76 -3.42
CA ARG A 19 -8.43 8.88 -2.51
C ARG A 19 -7.20 9.69 -2.11
N ILE A 20 -6.04 9.07 -1.90
CA ILE A 20 -4.78 9.79 -1.67
C ILE A 20 -4.45 10.69 -2.87
N TYR A 21 -4.61 10.17 -4.10
CA TYR A 21 -4.36 10.95 -5.31
C TYR A 21 -5.31 12.15 -5.47
N PHE A 22 -6.61 11.96 -5.25
CA PHE A 22 -7.62 13.02 -5.44
C PHE A 22 -7.76 13.97 -4.24
N PHE A 23 -7.44 13.52 -3.03
CA PHE A 23 -7.63 14.26 -1.78
C PHE A 23 -6.40 14.15 -0.86
N PRO A 24 -5.22 14.63 -1.30
CA PRO A 24 -3.96 14.47 -0.56
C PRO A 24 -3.97 15.16 0.82
N GLN A 25 -4.81 16.18 1.02
CA GLN A 25 -4.99 16.83 2.33
C GLN A 25 -5.53 15.88 3.42
N ASN A 26 -6.16 14.78 3.01
CA ASN A 26 -6.72 13.75 3.91
C ASN A 26 -5.87 12.47 3.91
N MET A 27 -4.60 12.56 3.52
CA MET A 27 -3.72 11.40 3.35
C MET A 27 -3.62 10.54 4.62
N ASP A 28 -3.58 11.14 5.81
CA ASP A 28 -3.54 10.44 7.11
C ASP A 28 -4.64 9.37 7.22
N LEU A 29 -5.90 9.73 6.93
CA LEU A 29 -7.05 8.84 7.04
C LEU A 29 -6.95 7.65 6.10
N TYR A 30 -6.55 7.89 4.85
CA TYR A 30 -6.46 6.83 3.84
C TYR A 30 -5.20 5.96 4.03
N ALA A 31 -4.11 6.56 4.52
CA ALA A 31 -2.89 5.86 4.88
C ALA A 31 -3.15 4.85 6.00
N GLU A 32 -3.89 5.25 7.04
CA GLU A 32 -4.29 4.36 8.14
C GLU A 32 -5.09 3.16 7.62
N GLY A 33 -6.10 3.38 6.78
CA GLY A 33 -6.87 2.27 6.21
C GLY A 33 -6.06 1.32 5.31
N ILE A 34 -4.98 1.80 4.65
CA ILE A 34 -4.07 0.91 3.90
C ILE A 34 -3.16 0.13 4.85
N VAL A 35 -2.67 0.78 5.92
CA VAL A 35 -1.86 0.13 6.96
C VAL A 35 -2.65 -1.00 7.62
N GLU A 36 -3.91 -0.76 7.99
CA GLU A 36 -4.77 -1.78 8.59
C GLU A 36 -4.93 -3.00 7.69
N LEU A 37 -5.23 -2.78 6.40
CA LEU A 37 -5.32 -3.86 5.41
C LEU A 37 -4.02 -4.65 5.33
N PHE A 38 -2.87 -3.96 5.34
CA PHE A 38 -1.56 -4.60 5.20
C PHE A 38 -1.16 -5.42 6.43
N LEU A 39 -1.63 -5.03 7.61
CA LEU A 39 -1.38 -5.73 8.87
C LEU A 39 -2.38 -6.88 9.10
N LEU A 40 -3.62 -6.75 8.60
CA LEU A 40 -4.68 -7.74 8.77
C LEU A 40 -4.33 -9.07 8.07
N ASP A 41 -3.80 -9.01 6.86
CA ASP A 41 -3.41 -10.20 6.10
C ASP A 41 -2.06 -9.99 5.42
N THR A 42 -1.04 -10.61 6.00
CA THR A 42 0.35 -10.46 5.52
C THR A 42 0.63 -11.32 4.29
N GLU A 43 -0.13 -12.39 4.04
CA GLU A 43 0.05 -13.26 2.87
C GLU A 43 -0.49 -12.57 1.62
N ILE A 44 -1.73 -12.07 1.67
CA ILE A 44 -2.36 -11.33 0.58
C ILE A 44 -1.59 -10.04 0.27
N THR A 45 -1.04 -9.38 1.29
CA THR A 45 -0.23 -8.17 1.14
C THR A 45 1.05 -8.44 0.37
N LYS A 46 1.77 -9.52 0.72
CA LYS A 46 2.99 -9.92 -0.03
C LYS A 46 2.64 -10.20 -1.48
N PHE A 47 1.58 -10.97 -1.72
CA PHE A 47 1.15 -11.30 -3.07
C PHE A 47 0.72 -10.05 -3.86
N TYR A 48 0.00 -9.13 -3.22
CA TYR A 48 -0.38 -7.84 -3.80
C TYR A 48 0.84 -7.01 -4.20
N LEU A 49 1.81 -6.83 -3.31
CA LEU A 49 3.02 -6.04 -3.58
C LEU A 49 3.86 -6.62 -4.72
N SER A 50 3.90 -7.95 -4.86
CA SER A 50 4.54 -8.61 -6.00
C SER A 50 3.80 -8.40 -7.33
N ASN A 51 2.50 -8.09 -7.30
CA ASN A 51 1.61 -7.98 -8.46
C ASN A 51 1.08 -6.55 -8.71
N CYS A 52 1.73 -5.53 -8.11
CA CYS A 52 1.37 -4.14 -8.34
C CYS A 52 1.66 -3.70 -9.79
N THR A 53 0.72 -2.97 -10.37
CA THR A 53 0.92 -2.16 -11.58
C THR A 53 1.90 -1.02 -11.32
N LYS A 54 2.41 -0.39 -12.39
CA LYS A 54 3.31 0.77 -12.27
C LYS A 54 2.69 1.92 -11.47
N ASN A 55 1.39 2.17 -11.65
CA ASN A 55 0.68 3.24 -10.92
C ASN A 55 0.52 2.90 -9.44
N GLU A 56 0.12 1.66 -9.12
CA GLU A 56 0.05 1.22 -7.71
C GLU A 56 1.42 1.35 -7.04
N LYS A 57 2.50 0.94 -7.72
CA LYS A 57 3.86 1.06 -7.18
C LYS A 57 4.22 2.50 -6.84
N LYS A 58 3.92 3.44 -7.75
CA LYS A 58 4.19 4.87 -7.55
C LYS A 58 3.51 5.39 -6.27
N TYR A 59 2.19 5.20 -6.16
CA TYR A 59 1.44 5.72 -5.01
C TYR A 59 1.75 5.00 -3.69
N LEU A 60 2.11 3.72 -3.75
CA LEU A 60 2.57 3.00 -2.55
C LEU A 60 3.92 3.54 -2.05
N LEU A 61 4.83 3.90 -2.95
CA LEU A 61 6.09 4.54 -2.56
C LEU A 61 5.85 5.94 -1.96
N GLU A 62 4.98 6.75 -2.56
CA GLU A 62 4.56 8.04 -1.98
C GLU A 62 3.95 7.87 -0.57
N LEU A 63 3.09 6.84 -0.39
CA LEU A 63 2.57 6.47 0.93
C LEU A 63 3.68 6.08 1.91
N ALA A 64 4.66 5.29 1.47
CA ALA A 64 5.76 4.88 2.34
C ALA A 64 6.64 6.07 2.76
N GLU A 65 6.92 7.00 1.85
CA GLU A 65 7.63 8.25 2.16
C GLU A 65 6.87 9.09 3.17
N TYR A 66 5.56 9.24 3.00
CA TYR A 66 4.69 9.95 3.94
C TYR A 66 4.70 9.33 5.33
N LEU A 67 4.58 8.00 5.43
CA LEU A 67 4.65 7.28 6.70
C LEU A 67 6.01 7.47 7.39
N GLN A 68 7.10 7.55 6.63
CA GLN A 68 8.42 7.87 7.17
C GLN A 68 8.50 9.32 7.68
N GLN A 69 8.03 10.30 6.90
CA GLN A 69 8.07 11.72 7.26
C GLN A 69 7.23 12.02 8.51
N THR A 70 6.10 11.34 8.66
CA THR A 70 5.19 11.49 9.82
C THR A 70 5.58 10.59 11.00
N ASN A 71 6.63 9.77 10.86
CA ASN A 71 7.07 8.79 11.86
C ASN A 71 5.95 7.81 12.29
N LYS A 72 5.03 7.49 11.37
CA LYS A 72 3.88 6.58 11.59
C LYS A 72 4.11 5.26 10.89
N ASN A 73 3.75 4.15 11.54
CA ASN A 73 3.70 2.81 10.93
C ASN A 73 4.94 2.45 10.09
N LEU A 74 6.13 2.78 10.60
CA LEU A 74 7.41 2.62 9.88
C LEU A 74 7.65 1.18 9.40
N GLN A 75 7.08 0.18 10.08
CA GLN A 75 7.13 -1.21 9.65
C GLN A 75 6.48 -1.42 8.27
N VAL A 76 5.32 -0.80 8.03
CA VAL A 76 4.59 -0.90 6.75
C VAL A 76 5.35 -0.16 5.66
N ALA A 77 5.86 1.04 5.97
CA ALA A 77 6.70 1.80 5.04
C ALA A 77 7.93 0.98 4.57
N LYS A 78 8.61 0.31 5.51
CA LYS A 78 9.75 -0.56 5.20
C LYS A 78 9.35 -1.76 4.33
N ILE A 79 8.20 -2.39 4.60
CA ILE A 79 7.69 -3.50 3.79
C ILE A 79 7.44 -3.04 2.35
N ILE A 80 6.78 -1.90 2.16
CA ILE A 80 6.50 -1.35 0.84
C ILE A 80 7.81 -1.07 0.08
N ILE A 81 8.72 -0.32 0.69
CA ILE A 81 9.99 0.07 0.06
C ILE A 81 10.80 -1.18 -0.30
N ARG A 82 10.91 -2.15 0.62
CA ARG A 82 11.64 -3.40 0.37
C ARG A 82 11.02 -4.18 -0.80
N SER A 83 9.70 -4.33 -0.82
CA SER A 83 9.02 -5.13 -1.85
C SER A 83 9.05 -4.47 -3.23
N LEU A 84 8.99 -3.13 -3.29
CA LEU A 84 8.82 -2.42 -4.57
C LEU A 84 10.12 -1.88 -5.15
N SER A 85 11.11 -1.52 -4.32
CA SER A 85 12.41 -1.02 -4.78
C SER A 85 13.36 -2.15 -5.24
N SER A 86 13.15 -3.37 -4.76
CA SER A 86 13.93 -4.55 -5.19
C SER A 86 13.54 -5.10 -6.56
N ALA A 87 12.51 -4.56 -7.21
CA ALA A 87 12.07 -4.99 -8.55
C ALA A 87 12.92 -4.41 -9.71
N LYS A 88 14.06 -3.75 -9.42
CA LYS A 88 15.10 -3.42 -10.39
C LYS A 88 16.18 -4.51 -10.40
N LYS A 89 15.90 -5.66 -11.02
CA LYS A 89 16.92 -6.58 -11.53
C LYS A 89 16.37 -7.30 -12.74
#